data_AF-A0A353RC04-F1
#
_entry.id   AF-A0A353RC04-F1
#
_cell.length_a   1.000
_cell.length_b   1.000
_cell.length_c   1.000
_cell.angle_alpha   90.00
_cell.angle_beta   90.00
_cell.angle_gamma   90.00
#
_symmetry.space_group_name_H-M   'P 1'
#
loop_
_entity.id
_entity.type
_entity.pdbx_description
1 polymer ?
#
loop_
_entity_poly.entity_id
_entity_poly.type
_entity_poly.pdbx_seq_one_letter_code
_entity_poly.pdbx_strand_id
1 'polypeptide(L)'
;MESVLKLFLRNDCKVEKTETDKQKLLSEIRDVSRRLAYNECWFQQECDRDLIDACIYQREELRARYRYLLSLAKQEGVNCAAFQI
;
A
#
# COMPACT_ATOMS: atom_id res chain seq x y z
N MET A 1 9.91 39.36 -19.24
CA MET A 1 9.44 38.88 -17.92
C MET A 1 8.73 37.52 -18.07
N GLU A 2 9.35 36.54 -18.74
CA GLU A 2 8.73 35.22 -18.96
C GLU A 2 9.51 34.05 -18.34
N SER A 3 10.78 34.25 -17.99
CA SER A 3 11.61 33.17 -17.43
C SER A 3 11.20 32.79 -16.00
N VAL A 4 10.64 33.74 -15.24
CA VAL A 4 10.20 33.51 -13.86
C VAL A 4 8.88 32.73 -13.80
N LEU A 5 7.95 33.00 -14.73
CA LEU A 5 6.66 32.30 -14.80
C LEU A 5 6.81 30.82 -15.19
N LYS A 6 7.79 30.48 -16.04
CA LYS A 6 8.08 29.08 -16.40
C LYS A 6 8.69 28.26 -15.24
N LEU A 7 9.25 28.91 -14.23
CA LEU A 7 9.79 28.23 -13.04
C LEU A 7 8.69 27.81 -12.05
N PHE A 8 7.62 28.59 -11.92
CA PHE A 8 6.50 28.26 -11.02
C PHE A 8 5.64 27.10 -11.56
N LEU A 9 5.24 27.13 -12.84
CA LEU A 9 4.47 26.05 -13.49
C LEU A 9 5.16 24.67 -13.43
N ARG A 10 6.49 24.63 -13.41
CA ARG A 10 7.27 23.39 -13.34
C ARG A 10 7.31 22.77 -11.94
N ASN A 11 7.10 23.58 -10.90
CA ASN A 11 7.07 23.11 -9.51
C ASN A 11 5.68 22.55 -9.15
N ASP A 12 4.61 23.19 -9.59
CA ASP A 12 3.24 22.75 -9.27
C ASP A 12 2.95 21.32 -9.77
N CYS A 13 3.42 21.00 -10.98
CA CYS A 13 3.24 19.67 -11.58
C CYS A 13 4.06 18.55 -10.89
N LYS A 14 5.18 18.89 -10.24
CA LYS A 14 5.97 17.92 -9.46
C LYS A 14 5.35 17.64 -8.10
N VAL A 15 4.81 18.68 -7.46
CA VAL A 15 4.18 18.56 -6.13
C VAL A 15 2.91 17.72 -6.21
N GLU A 16 2.05 17.96 -7.22
CA GLU A 16 0.84 17.14 -7.43
C GLU A 16 1.18 15.66 -7.66
N LYS A 17 2.21 15.38 -8.47
CA LYS A 17 2.62 14.01 -8.76
C LYS A 17 3.05 13.26 -7.50
N THR A 18 3.87 13.88 -6.65
CA THR A 18 4.31 13.27 -5.38
C THR A 18 3.17 13.01 -4.40
N GLU A 19 2.18 13.88 -4.32
CA GLU A 19 1.03 13.68 -3.43
C GLU A 19 0.11 12.56 -3.93
N THR A 20 -0.14 12.50 -5.25
CA THR A 20 -0.91 11.39 -5.84
C THR A 20 -0.24 10.04 -5.64
N ASP A 21 1.09 9.98 -5.69
CA ASP A 21 1.83 8.73 -5.51
C ASP A 21 1.83 8.26 -4.04
N LYS A 22 1.88 9.20 -3.07
CA LYS A 22 1.67 8.90 -1.65
C LYS A 22 0.26 8.37 -1.38
N GLN A 23 -0.77 8.97 -1.99
CA GLN A 23 -2.14 8.50 -1.86
C GLN A 23 -2.34 7.10 -2.44
N LYS A 24 -1.72 6.80 -3.60
CA LYS A 24 -1.71 5.45 -4.17
C LYS A 24 -1.06 4.46 -3.21
N LEU A 25 0.10 4.79 -2.66
CA LEU A 25 0.80 3.95 -1.70
C LEU A 25 -0.08 3.64 -0.46
N LEU A 26 -0.75 4.66 0.08
CA LEU A 26 -1.69 4.50 1.19
C LEU A 26 -2.90 3.63 0.83
N SER A 27 -3.45 3.80 -0.38
CA SER A 27 -4.56 2.95 -0.85
C SER A 27 -4.12 1.50 -0.99
N GLU A 28 -2.91 1.26 -1.50
CA GLU A 28 -2.38 -0.09 -1.67
C GLU A 28 -2.15 -0.78 -0.32
N ILE A 29 -1.61 -0.06 0.66
CA ILE A 29 -1.46 -0.55 2.04
C ILE A 29 -2.82 -0.97 2.61
N ARG A 30 -3.85 -0.12 2.48
CA ARG A 30 -5.22 -0.42 2.94
C ARG A 30 -5.81 -1.64 2.25
N ASP A 31 -5.59 -1.77 0.95
CA ASP A 31 -6.10 -2.89 0.17
C ASP A 31 -5.43 -4.21 0.58
N VAL A 32 -4.12 -4.21 0.81
CA VAL A 32 -3.39 -5.39 1.31
C VAL A 32 -3.87 -5.75 2.72
N SER A 33 -4.06 -4.79 3.62
CA SER A 33 -4.64 -5.04 4.96
C SER A 33 -6.03 -5.68 4.87
N ARG A 34 -6.89 -5.19 3.96
CA ARG A 34 -8.23 -5.76 3.75
C ARG A 34 -8.16 -7.19 3.22
N ARG A 35 -7.27 -7.45 2.26
CA ARG A 35 -7.05 -8.81 1.72
C ARG A 35 -6.53 -9.77 2.79
N LEU A 36 -5.65 -9.32 3.68
CA LEU A 36 -5.21 -10.12 4.83
C LEU A 36 -6.39 -10.51 5.74
N ALA A 37 -7.26 -9.56 6.06
CA ALA A 37 -8.45 -9.83 6.86
C ALA A 37 -9.39 -10.83 6.18
N TYR A 38 -9.63 -10.70 4.87
CA TYR A 38 -10.46 -11.65 4.12
C TYR A 38 -9.82 -13.04 4.02
N ASN A 39 -8.52 -13.13 3.76
CA ASN A 39 -7.81 -14.41 3.74
C ASN A 39 -7.88 -15.11 5.11
N GLU A 40 -7.80 -14.37 6.21
CA GLU A 40 -8.01 -14.93 7.55
C GLU A 40 -9.44 -15.48 7.70
N CYS A 41 -10.46 -14.70 7.33
CA CYS A 41 -11.85 -15.17 7.39
C CYS A 41 -12.07 -16.45 6.56
N TRP A 42 -11.53 -16.51 5.34
CA TRP A 42 -11.65 -17.70 4.48
C TRP A 42 -10.93 -18.91 5.07
N PHE A 43 -9.70 -18.74 5.56
CA PHE A 43 -8.97 -19.82 6.20
C PHE A 43 -9.72 -20.42 7.39
N GLN A 44 -10.43 -19.60 8.18
CA GLN A 44 -11.23 -20.08 9.31
C GLN A 44 -12.47 -20.88 8.88
N GLN A 45 -12.93 -20.71 7.64
CA GLN A 45 -14.12 -21.38 7.10
C GLN A 45 -13.79 -22.59 6.21
N GLU A 46 -12.54 -22.68 5.74
CA GLU A 46 -12.13 -23.69 4.78
C GLU A 46 -11.84 -25.03 5.45
N CYS A 47 -12.29 -26.11 4.80
CA CYS A 47 -12.12 -27.48 5.28
C CYS A 47 -11.29 -28.32 4.31
N ASP A 48 -11.23 -27.92 3.04
CA ASP A 48 -10.42 -28.61 2.04
C ASP A 48 -8.93 -28.34 2.27
N ARG A 49 -8.12 -29.40 2.29
CA ARG A 49 -6.70 -29.31 2.59
C ARG A 49 -5.94 -28.46 1.59
N ASP A 50 -6.21 -28.63 0.29
CA ASP A 50 -5.48 -27.92 -0.75
C ASP A 50 -5.84 -26.42 -0.75
N LEU A 51 -7.09 -26.10 -0.43
CA LEU A 51 -7.55 -24.72 -0.26
C LEU A 51 -7.01 -24.05 1.02
N ILE A 52 -6.87 -24.81 2.11
CA ILE A 52 -6.19 -24.34 3.33
C ILE A 52 -4.73 -23.99 3.01
N ASP A 53 -4.01 -24.87 2.30
CA ASP A 53 -2.62 -24.61 1.90
C ASP A 53 -2.52 -23.37 1.00
N ALA A 54 -3.44 -23.23 0.04
CA ALA A 54 -3.53 -22.01 -0.78
C ALA A 54 -3.72 -20.74 0.06
N CYS A 55 -4.58 -20.80 1.08
CA CYS A 55 -4.78 -19.68 2.00
C CYS A 55 -3.51 -19.33 2.79
N ILE A 56 -2.75 -20.32 3.25
CA ILE A 56 -1.47 -20.11 3.96
C ILE A 56 -0.47 -19.39 3.06
N TYR A 57 -0.27 -19.87 1.84
CA TYR A 57 0.68 -19.26 0.91
C TYR A 57 0.27 -17.84 0.52
N GLN A 58 -1.02 -17.61 0.29
CA GLN A 58 -1.53 -16.27 0.01
C GLN A 58 -1.34 -15.32 1.21
N ARG A 59 -1.54 -15.79 2.45
CA ARG A 59 -1.29 -14.99 3.65
C ARG A 59 0.15 -14.53 3.74
N GLU A 60 1.09 -15.43 3.49
CA GLU A 60 2.52 -15.12 3.54
C GLU A 60 2.94 -14.15 2.43
N GLU A 61 2.40 -14.29 1.21
CA GLU A 61 2.57 -13.31 0.14
C GLU A 61 2.09 -11.91 0.57
N LEU A 62 0.85 -11.82 1.06
CA LEU A 62 0.24 -10.56 1.48
C LEU A 62 1.01 -9.92 2.64
N ARG A 63 1.51 -10.72 3.60
CA ARG A 63 2.36 -10.24 4.71
C ARG A 63 3.70 -9.71 4.21
N ALA A 64 4.34 -10.40 3.27
CA ALA A 64 5.58 -9.94 2.67
C ALA A 64 5.37 -8.61 1.92
N ARG A 65 4.30 -8.52 1.12
CA ARG A 65 3.91 -7.30 0.42
C ARG A 65 3.62 -6.15 1.39
N TYR A 66 2.87 -6.41 2.46
CA TYR A 66 2.57 -5.41 3.48
C TYR A 66 3.83 -4.83 4.13
N ARG A 67 4.78 -5.69 4.53
CA ARG A 67 6.08 -5.25 5.08
C ARG A 67 6.88 -4.41 4.10
N TYR A 68 6.88 -4.77 2.82
CA TYR A 68 7.53 -3.98 1.77
C TYR A 68 6.89 -2.59 1.65
N LEU A 69 5.56 -2.52 1.54
CA LEU A 69 4.84 -1.24 1.40
C LEU A 69 5.02 -0.33 2.62
N LEU A 70 5.02 -0.88 3.83
CA LEU A 70 5.34 -0.12 5.04
C LEU A 70 6.77 0.42 5.04
N SER A 71 7.73 -0.37 4.56
CA SER A 71 9.12 0.07 4.43
C SER A 71 9.25 1.20 3.41
N LEU A 72 8.53 1.09 2.29
CA LEU A 72 8.46 2.13 1.26
C LEU A 72 7.81 3.41 1.80
N ALA A 73 6.68 3.30 2.51
CA ALA A 73 6.00 4.44 3.10
C ALA A 73 6.87 5.18 4.12
N LYS A 74 7.68 4.44 4.90
CA LYS A 74 8.66 5.01 5.82
C LYS A 74 9.75 5.80 5.08
N GLN A 75 10.23 5.31 3.93
CA GLN A 75 11.21 6.02 3.09
C GLN A 75 10.64 7.31 2.50
N GLU A 76 9.37 7.29 2.09
CA GLU A 76 8.65 8.44 1.53
C GLU A 76 8.19 9.46 2.59
N GLY A 77 8.51 9.23 3.87
CA GLY A 77 8.11 10.10 4.98
C GLY A 77 6.60 10.15 5.24
N VAL A 78 5.87 9.13 4.78
CA VAL A 78 4.42 9.02 4.98
C VAL A 78 4.17 8.46 6.37
N ASN A 79 3.47 9.21 7.22
CA ASN A 79 3.17 8.77 8.58
C ASN A 79 2.09 7.67 8.56
N CYS A 80 2.54 6.42 8.66
CA CYS A 80 1.68 5.23 8.70
C CYS A 80 1.10 4.92 10.10
N ALA A 81 1.17 5.85 11.06
CA ALA A 81 0.66 5.64 12.42
C ALA A 81 -0.84 5.22 12.48
N ALA A 82 -1.60 5.45 11.41
CA ALA A 82 -3.01 5.05 11.30
C ALA A 82 -3.25 3.58 10.89
N PHE A 83 -2.21 2.77 10.65
CA PHE A 83 -2.35 1.40 10.10
C PHE A 83 -1.94 0.30 11.08
N GLN A 84 -1.97 0.55 12.38
CA GLN A 84 -1.84 -0.52 13.37
C GLN A 84 -3.03 -1.47 13.23
N ILE A 85 -2.75 -2.66 12.71
CA ILE A 85 -3.63 -3.84 12.72
C ILE A 85 -3.40 -4.55 14.05
#